data_AF-A0A2M8FYE4-F1
#
_entry.id   AF-A0A2M8FYE4-F1
#
_cell.length_a   1.000
_cell.length_b   1.000
_cell.length_c   1.000
_cell.angle_alpha   90.00
_cell.angle_beta   90.00
_cell.angle_gamma   90.00
#
_symmetry.space_group_name_H-M   'P 1'
#
loop_
_entity.id
_entity.type
_entity.pdbx_description
1 polymer ?
#
loop_
_entity_poly.entity_id
_entity_poly.type
_entity_poly.pdbx_seq_one_letter_code
_entity_poly.pdbx_strand_id
1 'polypeptide(L)'
;MRPVQYFTLEYLEYCKQLTIEQRLEFLESFRLLQGKKQSGKTKLISLRIDQDVLNAFKIKAQSNGVKYQSKIKELISAWLEE
;
A
#
# COMPACT_ATOMS: atom_id res chain seq x y z
N MET A 1 -14.17 -1.57 10.19
CA MET A 1 -13.58 -2.35 11.29
C MET A 1 -12.06 -2.27 11.17
N ARG A 2 -11.35 -1.98 12.26
CA ARG A 2 -9.88 -2.15 12.27
C ARG A 2 -9.62 -3.67 12.28
N PRO A 3 -8.76 -4.21 11.40
CA PRO A 3 -8.41 -5.62 11.48
C PRO A 3 -7.81 -5.90 12.86
N VAL A 4 -8.41 -6.86 13.57
CA VAL A 4 -7.90 -7.30 14.87
C VAL A 4 -6.75 -8.26 14.58
N GLN A 5 -5.56 -7.90 15.04
CA GLN A 5 -4.40 -8.79 14.95
C GLN A 5 -4.44 -9.76 16.13
N TYR A 6 -4.38 -11.06 15.85
CA TYR A 6 -4.28 -12.11 16.84
C TYR A 6 -2.81 -12.52 17.03
N PHE A 7 -2.40 -12.74 18.26
CA PHE A 7 -1.07 -13.20 18.62
C PHE A 7 -1.16 -14.52 19.39
N THR A 8 -0.25 -15.45 19.11
CA THR A 8 -0.18 -16.73 19.84
C THR A 8 0.38 -16.51 21.24
N LEU A 9 0.08 -17.42 22.17
CA LEU A 9 0.63 -17.39 23.53
C LEU A 9 2.16 -17.46 23.53
N GLU A 10 2.72 -18.32 22.66
CA GLU A 10 4.17 -18.47 22.46
C GLU A 10 4.83 -17.15 22.06
N TYR A 11 4.20 -16.41 21.15
CA TYR A 11 4.69 -15.09 20.72
C TYR A 11 4.69 -14.10 21.88
N LEU A 12 3.63 -14.08 22.70
CA LEU A 12 3.54 -13.19 23.84
C LEU A 12 4.58 -13.53 24.92
N GLU A 13 4.85 -14.81 25.17
CA GLU A 13 5.92 -15.22 26.09
C GLU A 13 7.30 -14.83 25.58
N TYR A 14 7.56 -15.01 24.28
CA TYR A 14 8.79 -14.51 23.65
C TYR A 14 8.95 -12.99 23.83
N CYS A 15 7.88 -12.21 23.62
CA CYS A 15 7.93 -10.75 23.80
C CYS A 15 8.28 -10.34 25.23
N LYS A 16 7.89 -11.11 26.26
CA LYS A 16 8.24 -10.81 27.66
C LYS A 16 9.74 -10.95 27.92
N GLN A 17 10.42 -11.82 27.18
CA GLN A 17 11.85 -12.10 27.32
C GLN A 17 12.77 -11.08 26.62
N LEU A 18 12.20 -10.19 25.79
CA LEU A 18 12.98 -9.17 25.07
C LEU A 18 13.63 -8.17 26.01
N THR A 19 14.89 -7.83 25.73
CA THR A 19 15.63 -6.80 26.45
C THR A 19 15.07 -5.41 26.16
N ILE A 20 15.48 -4.42 26.96
CA ILE A 20 15.05 -3.03 26.77
C ILE A 20 15.53 -2.50 25.42
N GLU A 21 16.76 -2.83 25.02
CA GLU A 21 17.37 -2.40 23.75
C GLU A 21 16.57 -2.93 22.55
N GLN A 22 16.20 -4.21 22.58
CA GLN A 22 15.40 -4.84 21.52
C GLN A 22 14.00 -4.21 21.41
N ARG A 23 13.40 -3.82 22.54
CA ARG A 23 12.11 -3.12 22.54
C ARG A 23 12.24 -1.72 21.94
N LEU A 24 13.32 -0.98 22.27
CA LEU A 24 13.57 0.34 21.71
C LEU A 24 13.81 0.28 20.19
N GLU A 25 14.59 -0.70 19.73
CA GLU A 25 14.84 -0.92 18.31
C GLU A 25 13.55 -1.23 17.54
N PHE A 26 12.69 -2.08 18.10
CA PHE A 26 11.37 -2.37 17.54
C PHE A 26 10.52 -1.09 17.43
N LEU A 27 10.45 -0.29 18.49
CA LEU A 27 9.65 0.94 18.50
C LEU A 27 10.14 1.94 17.47
N GLU A 28 11.46 2.13 17.34
CA GLU A 28 12.02 3.04 16.34
C GLU A 28 11.79 2.53 14.92
N SER A 29 11.99 1.23 14.69
CA SER A 29 11.68 0.59 13.39
C SER A 29 10.20 0.75 13.03
N PHE A 30 9.30 0.56 14.00
CA PHE A 30 7.87 0.75 13.81
C PHE A 30 7.52 2.21 13.53
N ARG A 31 8.15 3.16 14.24
CA ARG A 31 7.98 4.60 14.01
C ARG A 31 8.41 4.99 12.60
N LEU A 32 9.55 4.49 12.13
CA LEU A 32 10.05 4.73 10.77
C LEU A 32 9.14 4.11 9.71
N LEU A 33 8.61 2.91 9.97
CA LEU A 33 7.63 2.25 9.10
C LEU A 33 6.34 3.08 8.95
N GLN A 34 5.80 3.58 10.07
CA GLN A 34 4.61 4.43 10.09
C GLN A 34 4.87 5.86 9.60
N GLY A 35 6.12 6.33 9.72
CA GLY A 35 6.58 7.65 9.29
C GLY A 35 6.79 7.78 7.78
N LYS A 36 6.86 6.67 7.03
CA LYS A 36 6.73 6.71 5.57
C LYS A 36 5.37 7.30 5.24
N LYS A 37 5.39 8.54 4.72
CA LYS A 37 4.23 9.36 4.30
C LYS A 37 3.00 8.47 4.12
N GLN A 38 2.03 8.60 5.02
CA GLN A 38 0.68 8.15 4.75
C GLN A 38 0.35 8.67 3.36
N SER A 39 0.22 7.77 2.39
CA SER A 39 -0.20 8.14 1.04
C SER A 39 -1.42 9.03 1.23
N GLY A 40 -1.37 10.27 0.75
CA GLY A 40 -2.44 11.25 0.99
C GLY A 40 -3.80 10.62 0.73
N LYS A 41 -4.82 11.03 1.49
CA LYS A 41 -6.17 10.45 1.42
C LYS A 41 -6.57 10.20 -0.05
N THR A 42 -6.78 8.94 -0.42
CA THR A 42 -7.18 8.59 -1.78
C THR A 42 -8.64 8.96 -2.00
N LYS A 43 -8.92 9.71 -3.07
CA LYS A 43 -10.29 10.05 -3.49
C LYS A 43 -10.65 9.25 -4.74
N LEU A 44 -11.81 8.60 -4.73
CA LEU A 44 -12.36 7.99 -5.94
C LEU A 44 -12.73 9.09 -6.93
N ILE A 45 -12.38 8.87 -8.20
CA ILE A 45 -12.78 9.74 -9.31
C ILE A 45 -13.76 8.98 -10.20
N SER A 46 -14.72 9.70 -10.76
CA SER A 46 -15.56 9.20 -11.85
C SER A 46 -15.02 9.74 -13.16
N LEU A 47 -14.81 8.87 -14.13
CA LEU A 47 -14.33 9.20 -15.47
C LEU A 47 -15.21 8.47 -16.49
N ARG A 48 -15.79 9.21 -17.43
CA ARG A 48 -16.46 8.60 -18.60
C ARG A 48 -15.41 8.33 -19.67
N ILE A 49 -15.44 7.13 -20.21
CA ILE A 49 -14.57 6.68 -21.29
C ILE A 49 -15.37 5.70 -22.15
N ASP A 50 -15.01 5.62 -23.43
CA ASP A 50 -15.52 4.59 -24.31
C ASP A 50 -15.22 3.18 -23.77
N GLN A 51 -16.20 2.28 -23.87
CA GLN A 51 -16.11 0.95 -23.27
C GLN A 51 -15.06 0.08 -23.97
N ASP A 52 -14.93 0.21 -25.29
CA ASP A 52 -13.99 -0.58 -26.09
C ASP A 52 -12.56 -0.10 -25.80
N VAL A 53 -12.38 1.21 -25.66
CA VAL A 53 -11.10 1.80 -25.24
C VAL A 53 -10.70 1.30 -23.85
N LEU A 54 -11.63 1.29 -22.89
CA LEU A 54 -11.34 0.78 -21.54
C LEU A 54 -10.99 -0.71 -21.55
N ASN A 55 -11.67 -1.51 -22.37
CA ASN A 55 -11.41 -2.94 -22.49
C ASN A 55 -10.03 -3.19 -23.11
N ALA A 56 -9.70 -2.52 -24.22
CA ALA A 56 -8.39 -2.60 -24.84
C ALA A 56 -7.27 -2.17 -23.88
N PHE A 57 -7.49 -1.11 -23.10
CA PHE A 57 -6.55 -0.64 -22.10
C PHE A 57 -6.31 -1.67 -20.98
N LYS A 58 -7.37 -2.32 -20.49
CA LYS A 58 -7.26 -3.38 -19.48
C LYS A 58 -6.44 -4.57 -19.99
N ILE A 59 -6.70 -5.02 -21.22
CA ILE A 59 -5.98 -6.12 -21.86
C ILE A 59 -4.49 -5.77 -21.98
N LYS A 60 -4.18 -4.57 -22.47
CA LYS A 60 -2.79 -4.10 -22.60
C LYS A 60 -2.07 -3.93 -21.26
N ALA A 61 -2.77 -3.46 -20.23
CA ALA A 61 -2.19 -3.38 -18.89
C ALA A 61 -1.86 -4.77 -18.34
N GLN A 62 -2.79 -5.72 -18.50
CA GLN A 62 -2.61 -7.10 -18.07
C GLN A 62 -1.46 -7.80 -18.81
N SER A 63 -1.33 -7.59 -20.13
CA SER A 63 -0.20 -8.16 -20.91
C SER A 63 1.16 -7.66 -20.44
N ASN A 64 1.20 -6.47 -19.83
CA ASN A 64 2.40 -5.87 -19.24
C ASN A 64 2.55 -6.22 -17.74
N GLY A 65 1.74 -7.12 -17.20
CA GLY A 65 1.82 -7.55 -15.81
C GLY A 65 1.38 -6.50 -14.78
N VAL A 66 0.67 -5.45 -15.21
CA VAL A 66 0.24 -4.36 -14.32
C VAL A 66 -1.28 -4.26 -14.25
N LYS A 67 -1.81 -3.88 -13.08
CA LYS A 67 -3.24 -3.55 -12.94
C LYS A 67 -3.53 -2.27 -13.73
N TYR A 68 -4.63 -2.24 -14.48
CA TYR A 68 -4.96 -1.07 -15.31
C TYR A 68 -5.10 0.21 -14.48
N GLN A 69 -5.61 0.14 -13.24
CA GLN A 69 -5.67 1.31 -12.35
C GLN A 69 -4.28 1.82 -11.95
N SER A 70 -3.28 0.93 -11.82
CA SER A 70 -1.90 1.34 -11.56
C SER A 70 -1.34 2.09 -12.76
N LYS A 71 -1.62 1.63 -13.98
CA LYS A 71 -1.20 2.33 -15.20
C LYS A 71 -1.85 3.70 -15.35
N ILE A 72 -3.13 3.84 -14.99
CA ILE A 72 -3.80 5.16 -14.95
C ILE A 72 -3.08 6.10 -13.97
N LYS A 73 -2.74 5.64 -12.76
CA LYS A 73 -2.02 6.46 -11.77
C LYS A 73 -0.65 6.88 -12.28
N GLU A 74 0.09 5.95 -12.90
CA GLU A 74 1.39 6.24 -13.51
C GLU A 74 1.28 7.32 -14.58
N LEU A 75 0.31 7.22 -15.49
CA LEU A 75 0.08 8.22 -16.54
C LEU A 75 -0.28 9.59 -15.96
N ILE A 76 -1.15 9.63 -14.93
CA ILE A 76 -1.52 10.89 -14.26
C ILE A 76 -0.29 11.51 -13.58
N SER A 77 0.54 10.72 -12.91
CA SER A 77 1.75 11.21 -12.25
C SER A 77 2.78 11.71 -13.26
N ALA A 78 3.05 10.95 -14.32
CA ALA A 78 3.97 11.34 -15.38
C ALA A 78 3.54 12.66 -16.03
N TRP A 79 2.23 12.84 -16.26
CA TRP A 79 1.67 14.09 -16.80
C TRP A 79 1.89 15.32 -15.90
N LEU A 80 2.07 15.15 -14.59
CA LEU A 80 2.30 16.26 -13.65
C LEU A 80 3.78 16.57 -13.43
N GLU A 81 4.69 15.71 -13.90
CA GLU A 81 6.13 15.88 -13.78
C GLU A 81 6.75 16.53 -15.04
N GLU A 82 5.98 16.68 -16.13
CA GLU A 82 6.24 17.59 -17.26
C GLU A 82 5.79 19.02 -16.97
#